data_AF-A0A6G0UHW3-F1
#
_entry.id   AF-A0A6G0UHW3-F1
#
_cell.length_a   1.000
_cell.length_b   1.000
_cell.length_c   1.000
_cell.angle_alpha   90.00
_cell.angle_beta   90.00
_cell.angle_gamma   90.00
#
_symmetry.space_group_name_H-M   'P 1'
#
loop_
_entity.id
_entity.type
_entity.pdbx_description
1 polymer ?
#
loop_
_entity_poly.entity_id
_entity_poly.type
_entity_poly.pdbx_seq_one_letter_code
_entity_poly.pdbx_strand_id
1 'polypeptide(L)'
;MVIDFTQPSQLRKFELIVEGKRLFVNQHYMAELSPYFLALCFQPGFREAEEGRVELVDVSFDDMHELLHTICPNDDFTIESRITASNFALLTHLSSRLLLTNLRRELEGYVTSDSSIESWVSDSTPPTQLLEITVEIIAARFNEESINVLCKQLAKKDQKDVNELLQKIPQDYKSIIEPKVQGYVSHLVYLSKSINNS
;
A
#
# COMPACT_ATOMS: atom_id res chain seq x y z
N MET A 1 -8.56 -12.27 -18.45
CA MET A 1 -9.61 -12.88 -17.59
C MET A 1 -9.07 -12.84 -16.18
N VAL A 2 -9.85 -12.35 -15.21
CA VAL A 2 -9.40 -12.18 -13.81
C VAL A 2 -9.19 -13.57 -13.20
N ILE A 3 -8.03 -13.82 -12.61
CA ILE A 3 -7.72 -15.11 -11.98
C ILE A 3 -8.60 -15.36 -10.75
N ASP A 4 -9.17 -16.56 -10.66
CA ASP A 4 -9.79 -17.02 -9.41
C ASP A 4 -8.73 -17.66 -8.50
N PHE A 5 -8.33 -16.97 -7.44
CA PHE A 5 -7.42 -17.49 -6.42
C PHE A 5 -8.10 -18.38 -5.38
N THR A 6 -9.44 -18.47 -5.37
CA THR A 6 -10.18 -19.28 -4.37
C THR A 6 -10.20 -20.77 -4.68
N GLN A 7 -9.75 -21.16 -5.88
CA GLN A 7 -9.65 -22.54 -6.33
C GLN A 7 -8.21 -22.92 -6.66
N PRO A 8 -7.80 -24.17 -6.38
CA PRO A 8 -6.50 -24.67 -6.80
C PRO A 8 -6.44 -24.77 -8.32
N SER A 9 -5.23 -24.69 -8.87
CA SER A 9 -4.95 -24.97 -10.28
C SER A 9 -3.74 -25.88 -10.41
N GLN A 10 -3.37 -26.20 -11.65
CA GLN A 10 -2.15 -26.98 -11.91
C GLN A 10 -0.89 -26.32 -11.32
N LEU A 11 -0.82 -24.99 -11.37
CA LEU A 11 0.34 -24.21 -10.91
C LEU A 11 0.17 -23.64 -9.50
N ARG A 12 -1.07 -23.58 -8.99
CA ARG A 12 -1.41 -22.95 -7.71
C ARG A 12 -1.99 -23.99 -6.75
N LYS A 13 -1.13 -24.47 -5.84
CA LYS A 13 -1.47 -25.54 -4.90
C LYS A 13 -1.18 -25.19 -3.45
N PHE A 14 -0.34 -24.18 -3.21
CA PHE A 14 0.00 -23.74 -1.86
C PHE A 14 -1.13 -22.88 -1.31
N GLU A 15 -1.60 -23.20 -0.10
CA GLU A 15 -2.75 -22.53 0.52
C GLU A 15 -2.31 -21.36 1.41
N LEU A 16 -2.76 -20.16 1.10
CA LEU A 16 -2.79 -19.04 2.03
C LEU A 16 -4.15 -19.04 2.73
N ILE A 17 -4.15 -19.28 4.04
CA ILE A 17 -5.34 -19.20 4.88
C ILE A 17 -5.41 -17.80 5.47
N VAL A 18 -6.45 -17.05 5.12
CA VAL A 18 -6.67 -15.66 5.53
C VAL A 18 -8.11 -15.53 6.01
N GLU A 19 -8.33 -15.08 7.25
CA GLU A 19 -9.65 -15.04 7.89
C GLU A 19 -10.43 -16.38 7.78
N GLY A 20 -9.71 -17.50 7.89
CA GLY A 20 -10.27 -18.86 7.74
C GLY A 20 -10.68 -19.24 6.31
N LYS A 21 -10.55 -18.34 5.34
CA LYS A 21 -10.76 -18.59 3.91
C LYS A 21 -9.44 -18.97 3.23
N ARG A 22 -9.52 -19.63 2.07
CA ARG A 22 -8.35 -20.16 1.36
C ARG A 22 -8.13 -19.43 0.05
N LEU A 23 -6.87 -19.08 -0.20
CA LEU A 23 -6.36 -18.60 -1.49
C LEU A 23 -5.23 -19.53 -1.94
N PHE A 24 -5.18 -19.86 -3.22
CA PHE A 24 -4.21 -20.79 -3.79
C PHE A 24 -3.20 -20.05 -4.65
N VAL A 25 -1.91 -20.21 -4.33
CA VAL A 25 -0.81 -19.53 -5.01
C VAL A 25 0.24 -20.50 -5.54
N ASN A 26 1.07 -20.01 -6.46
CA ASN A 26 2.29 -20.69 -6.88
C ASN A 26 3.41 -20.32 -5.91
N GLN A 27 3.74 -21.22 -4.99
CA GLN A 27 4.77 -20.99 -3.96
C GLN A 27 6.15 -20.62 -4.52
N HIS A 28 6.53 -21.16 -5.68
CA HIS A 28 7.82 -20.86 -6.30
C HIS A 28 7.85 -19.42 -6.80
N TYR A 29 6.78 -18.99 -7.46
CA TYR A 29 6.63 -17.61 -7.91
C TYR A 29 6.61 -16.64 -6.72
N MET A 30 5.86 -16.94 -5.67
CA MET A 30 5.83 -16.11 -4.46
C MET A 30 7.22 -15.98 -3.81
N ALA A 31 8.00 -17.06 -3.78
CA ALA A 31 9.36 -17.07 -3.25
C ALA A 31 10.35 -16.24 -4.10
N GLU A 32 10.13 -16.13 -5.41
CA GLU A 32 10.91 -15.22 -6.26
C GLU A 32 10.59 -13.75 -5.98
N LEU A 33 9.35 -13.45 -5.63
CA LEU A 33 8.91 -12.08 -5.31
C LEU A 33 9.28 -11.62 -3.91
N SER A 34 9.49 -12.55 -2.97
CA SER A 34 9.58 -12.25 -1.55
C SER A 34 10.49 -13.20 -0.78
N PRO A 35 11.47 -12.67 -0.02
CA PRO A 35 12.25 -13.49 0.90
C PRO A 35 11.42 -14.06 2.06
N TYR A 36 10.28 -13.43 2.40
CA TYR A 36 9.34 -13.98 3.38
C TYR A 36 8.75 -15.30 2.88
N PHE A 37 8.24 -15.33 1.64
CA PHE A 37 7.69 -16.56 1.05
C PHE A 37 8.78 -17.58 0.71
N LEU A 38 10.00 -17.14 0.35
CA LEU A 38 11.14 -18.05 0.20
C LEU A 38 11.44 -18.81 1.50
N ALA A 39 11.48 -18.09 2.63
CA ALA A 39 11.70 -18.71 3.92
C ALA A 39 10.56 -19.67 4.27
N LEU A 40 9.32 -19.18 4.22
CA LEU A 40 8.14 -19.92 4.60
C LEU A 40 7.95 -21.23 3.82
N CYS A 41 8.16 -21.20 2.50
CA CYS A 41 7.87 -22.32 1.61
C CYS A 41 9.04 -23.30 1.46
N PHE A 42 10.28 -22.86 1.71
CA PHE A 42 11.48 -23.65 1.33
C PHE A 42 12.58 -23.73 2.39
N GLN A 43 12.54 -22.96 3.48
CA GLN A 43 13.54 -23.13 4.53
C GLN A 43 13.24 -24.39 5.37
N PRO A 44 14.25 -25.23 5.65
CA PRO A 44 14.08 -26.37 6.54
C PRO A 44 13.62 -25.95 7.93
N GLY A 45 12.72 -26.73 8.54
CA GLY A 45 12.22 -26.51 9.90
C GLY A 45 10.94 -25.67 10.00
N PHE A 46 10.43 -25.16 8.88
CA PHE A 46 9.09 -24.56 8.81
C PHE A 46 8.05 -25.63 8.49
N ARG A 47 6.99 -25.70 9.31
CA ARG A 47 5.89 -26.67 9.11
C ARG A 47 5.09 -26.35 7.85
N GLU A 48 5.04 -25.08 7.49
CA GLU A 48 4.30 -24.56 6.35
C GLU A 48 4.80 -25.12 5.02
N ALA A 49 6.12 -25.32 4.91
CA ALA A 49 6.75 -25.97 3.76
C ALA A 49 6.33 -27.45 3.63
N GLU A 50 6.19 -28.15 4.75
CA GLU A 50 5.76 -29.56 4.79
C GLU A 50 4.25 -29.71 4.58
N GLU A 51 3.46 -28.80 5.16
CA GLU A 51 1.99 -28.83 5.11
C GLU A 51 1.43 -28.23 3.80
N GLY A 52 2.24 -27.51 3.02
CA GLY A 52 1.82 -26.85 1.79
C GLY A 52 0.79 -25.73 2.01
N ARG A 53 0.80 -25.15 3.21
CA ARG A 53 -0.14 -24.09 3.63
C ARG A 53 0.45 -23.21 4.72
N VAL A 54 -0.07 -21.99 4.80
CA VAL A 54 0.22 -21.03 5.87
C VAL A 54 -1.05 -20.31 6.29
N GLU A 55 -1.18 -20.00 7.58
CA GLU A 55 -2.19 -19.07 8.07
C GLU A 55 -1.59 -17.68 8.28
N LEU A 56 -2.16 -16.68 7.63
CA LEU A 56 -1.77 -15.28 7.77
C LEU A 56 -2.78 -14.58 8.67
N VAL A 57 -2.37 -14.33 9.91
CA VAL A 57 -3.16 -13.60 10.92
C VAL A 57 -3.14 -12.10 10.59
N ASP A 58 -4.12 -11.32 11.01
CA ASP A 58 -4.18 -9.85 10.85
C ASP A 58 -4.07 -9.36 9.39
N VAL A 59 -4.44 -10.18 8.42
CA VAL A 59 -4.59 -9.78 7.01
C VAL A 59 -6.04 -10.06 6.63
N SER A 60 -6.70 -9.13 5.96
CA SER A 60 -8.06 -9.37 5.46
C SER A 60 -8.01 -10.21 4.17
N PHE A 61 -9.05 -11.01 3.94
CA PHE A 61 -9.13 -11.80 2.71
C PHE A 61 -9.13 -10.91 1.46
N ASP A 62 -9.85 -9.79 1.50
CA ASP A 62 -10.01 -8.89 0.36
C ASP A 62 -8.68 -8.18 0.04
N ASP A 63 -7.91 -7.75 1.05
CA ASP A 63 -6.59 -7.12 0.83
C ASP A 63 -5.59 -8.10 0.24
N MET A 64 -5.56 -9.35 0.74
CA MET A 64 -4.70 -10.38 0.17
C MET A 64 -5.11 -10.71 -1.28
N HIS A 65 -6.41 -10.78 -1.55
CA HIS A 65 -6.91 -11.03 -2.90
C HIS A 65 -6.52 -9.90 -3.87
N GLU A 66 -6.69 -8.64 -3.47
CA GLU A 66 -6.26 -7.47 -4.24
C GLU A 66 -4.74 -7.44 -4.48
N LEU A 67 -3.95 -7.78 -3.46
CA LEU A 67 -2.50 -7.92 -3.59
C LEU A 67 -2.14 -8.98 -4.65
N LEU A 68 -2.75 -10.17 -4.58
CA LEU A 68 -2.46 -11.26 -5.51
C LEU A 68 -2.80 -10.87 -6.96
N HIS A 69 -3.92 -10.18 -7.19
CA HIS A 69 -4.26 -9.62 -8.50
C HIS A 69 -3.26 -8.58 -8.99
N THR A 70 -2.62 -7.86 -8.07
CA THR A 70 -1.63 -6.84 -8.40
C THR A 70 -0.28 -7.46 -8.80
N ILE A 71 0.15 -8.52 -8.10
CA ILE A 71 1.53 -9.05 -8.24
C ILE A 71 1.64 -10.35 -9.02
N CYS A 72 0.55 -11.10 -9.22
CA CYS A 72 0.58 -12.36 -9.95
C CYS A 72 0.14 -12.20 -11.41
N PRO A 73 0.72 -12.99 -12.33
CA PRO A 73 0.29 -13.00 -13.73
C PRO A 73 -1.11 -13.59 -13.85
N ASN A 74 -1.91 -13.04 -14.76
CA ASN A 74 -3.20 -13.56 -15.19
C ASN A 74 -3.06 -14.86 -16.03
N ASP A 75 -4.18 -15.48 -16.39
CA ASP A 75 -4.20 -16.73 -17.19
C ASP A 75 -3.59 -16.58 -18.60
N ASP A 76 -3.43 -15.34 -19.09
CA ASP A 76 -2.74 -15.01 -20.34
C ASP A 76 -1.25 -14.70 -20.16
N PHE A 77 -0.70 -14.98 -18.97
CA PHE A 77 0.69 -14.74 -18.59
C PHE A 77 1.09 -13.25 -18.57
N THR A 78 0.13 -12.34 -18.49
CA THR A 78 0.38 -10.90 -18.34
C THR A 78 0.11 -10.43 -16.91
N ILE A 79 0.80 -9.38 -16.47
CA ILE A 79 0.55 -8.73 -15.18
C ILE A 79 -0.18 -7.42 -15.47
N GLU A 80 -1.45 -7.34 -15.06
CA GLU A 80 -2.23 -6.10 -15.12
C GLU A 80 -2.08 -5.29 -13.81
N SER A 81 -0.84 -5.10 -13.35
CA SER A 81 -0.56 -4.36 -12.11
C SER A 81 -1.17 -2.98 -12.19
N ARG A 82 -2.11 -2.69 -11.28
CA ARG A 82 -2.82 -1.41 -11.24
C ARG A 82 -2.74 -0.81 -9.84
N ILE A 83 -1.71 -0.02 -9.61
CA ILE A 83 -1.62 0.82 -8.41
C ILE A 83 -2.57 2.02 -8.57
N THR A 84 -3.43 2.23 -7.58
CA THR A 84 -4.46 3.28 -7.53
C THR A 84 -4.51 3.87 -6.13
N ALA A 85 -5.13 5.04 -5.94
CA ALA A 85 -5.34 5.58 -4.60
C ALA A 85 -6.11 4.61 -3.67
N SER A 86 -7.02 3.79 -4.22
CA SER A 86 -7.82 2.81 -3.47
C SER A 86 -7.04 1.64 -2.91
N ASN A 87 -6.03 1.16 -3.63
CA ASN A 87 -5.22 0.03 -3.16
C ASN A 87 -3.82 0.45 -2.70
N PHE A 88 -3.42 1.71 -2.84
CA PHE A 88 -2.06 2.11 -2.45
C PHE A 88 -1.75 1.83 -0.98
N ALA A 89 -2.66 2.17 -0.06
CA ALA A 89 -2.47 1.95 1.37
C ALA A 89 -2.30 0.45 1.69
N LEU A 90 -3.21 -0.41 1.21
CA LEU A 90 -3.13 -1.85 1.45
C LEU A 90 -1.89 -2.49 0.79
N LEU A 91 -1.54 -2.07 -0.43
CA LEU A 91 -0.35 -2.57 -1.12
C LEU A 91 0.93 -2.14 -0.39
N THR A 92 0.94 -0.93 0.17
CA THR A 92 2.06 -0.45 1.03
C THR A 92 2.18 -1.30 2.28
N HIS A 93 1.06 -1.51 2.99
CA HIS A 93 1.00 -2.33 4.18
C HIS A 93 1.55 -3.75 3.92
N LEU A 94 0.97 -4.44 2.94
CA LEU A 94 1.30 -5.83 2.63
C LEU A 94 2.68 -5.97 1.99
N SER A 95 3.13 -5.01 1.16
CA SER A 95 4.48 -5.07 0.59
C SER A 95 5.56 -4.99 1.67
N SER A 96 5.38 -4.14 2.68
CA SER A 96 6.29 -4.05 3.82
C SER A 96 6.23 -5.32 4.68
N ARG A 97 5.03 -5.80 4.97
CA ARG A 97 4.82 -6.96 5.84
C ARG A 97 5.33 -8.28 5.25
N LEU A 98 5.06 -8.49 3.97
CA LEU A 98 5.42 -9.71 3.23
C LEU A 98 6.75 -9.55 2.48
N LEU A 99 7.51 -8.48 2.74
CA LEU A 99 8.82 -8.22 2.14
C LEU A 99 8.84 -8.23 0.60
N LEU A 100 7.76 -7.79 -0.06
CA LEU A 100 7.65 -7.71 -1.52
C LEU A 100 8.47 -6.53 -2.05
N THR A 101 9.76 -6.77 -2.23
CA THR A 101 10.77 -5.71 -2.43
C THR A 101 10.56 -4.92 -3.73
N ASN A 102 10.17 -5.60 -4.82
CA ASN A 102 9.91 -4.93 -6.09
C ASN A 102 8.64 -4.08 -6.03
N LEU A 103 7.54 -4.61 -5.48
CA LEU A 103 6.31 -3.85 -5.29
C LEU A 103 6.55 -2.62 -4.42
N ARG A 104 7.31 -2.75 -3.32
CA ARG A 104 7.68 -1.62 -2.48
C ARG A 104 8.42 -0.54 -3.27
N ARG A 105 9.41 -0.93 -4.09
CA ARG A 105 10.17 0.02 -4.93
C ARG A 105 9.26 0.74 -5.93
N GLU A 106 8.32 0.02 -6.52
CA GLU A 106 7.32 0.61 -7.41
C GLU A 106 6.47 1.65 -6.65
N LEU A 107 5.92 1.30 -5.50
CA LEU A 107 5.11 2.20 -4.67
C LEU A 107 5.89 3.46 -4.24
N GLU A 108 7.16 3.33 -3.83
CA GLU A 108 8.03 4.48 -3.53
C GLU A 108 8.24 5.37 -4.78
N GLY A 109 8.42 4.77 -5.96
CA GLY A 109 8.51 5.47 -7.23
C GLY A 109 7.22 6.23 -7.60
N TYR A 110 6.05 5.66 -7.29
CA TYR A 110 4.75 6.28 -7.54
C TYR A 110 4.51 7.55 -6.73
N VAL A 111 5.06 7.64 -5.52
CA VAL A 111 4.92 8.83 -4.65
C VAL A 111 5.90 9.93 -5.06
N THR A 112 7.11 9.56 -5.46
CA THR A 112 8.20 10.51 -5.74
C THR A 112 8.19 11.04 -7.18
N SER A 113 7.49 10.37 -8.10
CA SER A 113 7.30 10.86 -9.47
C SER A 113 6.20 11.92 -9.54
N ASP A 114 6.55 13.17 -9.81
CA ASP A 114 5.62 14.31 -9.93
C ASP A 114 4.45 14.01 -10.89
N SER A 115 4.73 13.45 -12.07
CA SER A 115 3.69 13.08 -13.04
C SER A 115 2.78 11.96 -12.55
N SER A 116 3.30 11.06 -11.72
CA SER A 116 2.53 9.93 -11.21
C SER A 116 1.58 10.40 -10.12
N ILE A 117 2.07 11.19 -9.16
CA ILE A 117 1.22 11.60 -8.04
C ILE A 117 0.06 12.47 -8.47
N GLU A 118 0.23 13.38 -9.43
CA GLU A 118 -0.90 14.17 -9.96
C GLU A 118 -1.93 13.29 -10.70
N SER A 119 -1.49 12.16 -11.24
CA SER A 119 -2.35 11.21 -11.97
C SER A 119 -3.17 10.33 -11.03
N TRP A 120 -2.59 9.81 -9.94
CA TRP A 120 -3.28 8.89 -9.03
C TRP A 120 -3.83 9.57 -7.76
N VAL A 121 -3.25 10.69 -7.33
CA VAL A 121 -3.80 11.60 -6.30
C VAL A 121 -4.42 12.80 -7.02
N SER A 122 -5.67 12.61 -7.44
CA SER A 122 -6.47 13.67 -8.05
C SER A 122 -7.06 14.62 -7.00
N ASP A 123 -7.58 15.75 -7.47
CA ASP A 123 -8.44 16.63 -6.65
C ASP A 123 -9.65 15.90 -6.08
N SER A 124 -10.15 14.86 -6.75
CA SER A 124 -11.26 14.02 -6.28
C SER A 124 -10.87 12.98 -5.22
N THR A 125 -9.58 12.75 -4.97
CA THR A 125 -9.13 11.79 -3.94
C THR A 125 -9.54 12.31 -2.56
N PRO A 126 -10.33 11.55 -1.77
CA PRO A 126 -10.79 11.98 -0.45
C PRO A 126 -9.62 12.19 0.54
N PRO A 127 -9.72 13.15 1.47
CA PRO A 127 -8.69 13.37 2.48
C PRO A 127 -8.48 12.15 3.39
N THR A 128 -9.53 11.34 3.64
CA THR A 128 -9.44 10.09 4.40
C THR A 128 -8.47 9.10 3.76
N GLN A 129 -8.63 8.88 2.45
CA GLN A 129 -7.78 7.96 1.70
C GLN A 129 -6.33 8.46 1.65
N LEU A 130 -6.11 9.76 1.43
CA LEU A 130 -4.76 10.32 1.49
C LEU A 130 -4.12 10.19 2.87
N LEU A 131 -4.91 10.32 3.94
CA LEU A 131 -4.42 10.14 5.29
C LEU A 131 -4.05 8.68 5.56
N GLU A 132 -4.87 7.73 5.13
CA GLU A 132 -4.59 6.28 5.22
C GLU A 132 -3.28 5.93 4.50
N ILE A 133 -3.11 6.39 3.26
CA ILE A 133 -1.86 6.24 2.51
C ILE A 133 -0.69 6.84 3.29
N THR A 134 -0.84 8.05 3.82
CA THR A 134 0.23 8.74 4.57
C THR A 134 0.64 7.94 5.81
N VAL A 135 -0.34 7.39 6.54
CA VAL A 135 -0.09 6.54 7.71
C VAL A 135 0.65 5.26 7.29
N GLU A 136 0.22 4.58 6.23
CA GLU A 136 0.83 3.34 5.78
C GLU A 136 2.26 3.55 5.27
N ILE A 137 2.57 4.63 4.55
CA ILE A 137 3.95 4.90 4.11
C ILE A 137 4.86 5.23 5.29
N ILE A 138 4.35 5.89 6.35
CA ILE A 138 5.11 6.13 7.59
C ILE A 138 5.37 4.80 8.30
N ALA A 139 4.34 3.95 8.43
CA ALA A 139 4.46 2.63 9.04
C ALA A 139 5.45 1.73 8.28
N ALA A 140 5.41 1.77 6.95
CA ALA A 140 6.34 1.07 6.06
C ALA A 140 7.74 1.73 5.98
N ARG A 141 7.96 2.84 6.69
CA ARG A 141 9.22 3.59 6.72
C ARG A 141 9.69 4.02 5.34
N PHE A 142 8.80 4.60 4.55
CA PHE A 142 9.19 5.27 3.31
C PHE A 142 10.04 6.51 3.65
N ASN A 143 10.73 7.05 2.64
CA ASN A 143 11.59 8.21 2.85
C ASN A 143 10.81 9.49 3.19
N GLU A 144 11.51 10.44 3.80
CA GLU A 144 10.96 11.72 4.25
C GLU A 144 10.35 12.54 3.10
N GLU A 145 10.91 12.43 1.90
CA GLU A 145 10.40 13.08 0.70
C GLU A 145 8.99 12.61 0.36
N SER A 146 8.74 11.29 0.38
CA SER A 146 7.43 10.69 0.13
C SER A 146 6.38 11.18 1.13
N ILE A 147 6.76 11.25 2.40
CA ILE A 147 5.90 11.77 3.48
C ILE A 147 5.55 13.24 3.22
N ASN A 148 6.56 14.05 2.89
CA ASN A 148 6.36 15.47 2.61
C ASN A 148 5.45 15.70 1.39
N VAL A 149 5.60 14.89 0.35
CA VAL A 149 4.77 14.96 -0.85
C VAL A 149 3.28 14.73 -0.51
N LEU A 150 2.95 13.67 0.24
CA LEU A 150 1.55 13.42 0.63
C LEU A 150 1.02 14.48 1.62
N CYS A 151 1.83 14.95 2.57
CA CYS A 151 1.45 16.03 3.47
C CYS A 151 1.13 17.33 2.71
N LYS A 152 1.87 17.63 1.62
CA LYS A 152 1.53 18.76 0.73
C LYS A 152 0.18 18.57 0.06
N GLN A 153 -0.17 17.35 -0.36
CA GLN A 153 -1.48 17.09 -0.96
C GLN A 153 -2.62 17.22 0.07
N LEU A 154 -2.44 16.72 1.30
CA LEU A 154 -3.38 16.94 2.40
C LEU A 154 -3.59 18.43 2.71
N ALA A 155 -2.53 19.24 2.65
CA ALA A 155 -2.61 20.69 2.88
C ALA A 155 -3.43 21.44 1.82
N LYS A 156 -3.65 20.85 0.64
CA LYS A 156 -4.51 21.41 -0.42
C LYS A 156 -5.99 21.05 -0.26
N LYS A 157 -6.32 20.08 0.61
CA LYS A 157 -7.71 19.64 0.87
C LYS A 157 -8.39 20.56 1.89
N ASP A 158 -9.69 20.35 2.11
CA ASP A 158 -10.44 21.07 3.14
C ASP A 158 -9.81 20.84 4.54
N GLN A 159 -9.36 21.92 5.17
CA GLN A 159 -8.62 21.82 6.43
C GLN A 159 -9.49 21.48 7.63
N LYS A 160 -10.80 21.72 7.57
CA LYS A 160 -11.70 21.27 8.63
C LYS A 160 -11.78 19.75 8.62
N ASP A 161 -12.00 19.16 7.44
CA ASP A 161 -12.10 17.71 7.28
C ASP A 161 -10.77 17.02 7.65
N VAL A 162 -9.64 17.56 7.19
CA VAL A 162 -8.30 17.01 7.51
C VAL A 162 -8.05 17.04 9.02
N ASN A 163 -8.34 18.15 9.69
CA ASN A 163 -8.14 18.27 11.14
C ASN A 163 -9.02 17.31 11.94
N GLU A 164 -10.27 17.09 11.52
CA GLU A 164 -11.17 16.10 12.14
C GLU A 164 -10.65 14.67 11.97
N LEU A 165 -10.12 14.33 10.79
CA LEU A 165 -9.52 13.02 10.52
C LEU A 165 -8.24 12.80 11.33
N LEU A 166 -7.39 13.82 11.46
CA LEU A 166 -6.16 13.75 12.27
C LEU A 166 -6.44 13.47 13.76
N GLN A 167 -7.63 13.80 14.29
CA GLN A 167 -7.98 13.43 15.66
C GLN A 167 -8.30 11.94 15.83
N LYS A 168 -8.55 11.21 14.73
CA LYS A 168 -8.96 9.80 14.75
C LYS A 168 -7.80 8.82 14.60
N ILE A 169 -6.62 9.30 14.18
CA ILE A 169 -5.45 8.44 14.00
C ILE A 169 -4.60 8.34 15.28
N PRO A 170 -3.78 7.29 15.44
CA PRO A 170 -2.90 7.16 16.60
C PRO A 170 -1.94 8.35 16.74
N GLN A 171 -1.63 8.70 18.00
CA GLN A 171 -0.84 9.89 18.34
C GLN A 171 0.55 9.89 17.69
N ASP A 172 1.17 8.72 17.54
CA ASP A 172 2.50 8.58 16.95
C ASP A 172 2.52 9.09 15.49
N TYR A 173 1.52 8.72 14.68
CA TYR A 173 1.39 9.22 13.31
C TYR A 173 0.95 10.69 13.27
N LYS A 174 0.00 11.07 14.13
CA LYS A 174 -0.49 12.45 14.23
C LYS A 174 0.65 13.43 14.48
N SER A 175 1.56 13.10 15.41
CA SER A 175 2.69 13.94 15.78
C SER A 175 3.67 14.23 14.63
N ILE A 176 3.68 13.37 13.61
CA ILE A 176 4.49 13.53 12.40
C ILE A 176 3.73 14.32 11.33
N ILE A 177 2.47 13.94 11.08
CA ILE A 177 1.67 14.46 9.96
C ILE A 177 1.18 15.89 10.23
N GLU A 178 0.61 16.14 11.42
CA GLU A 178 -0.06 17.41 11.73
C GLU A 178 0.87 18.63 11.60
N PRO A 179 2.09 18.66 12.16
CA PRO A 179 2.99 19.80 12.01
C PRO A 179 3.38 20.07 10.55
N LYS A 180 3.56 19.01 9.74
CA LYS A 180 3.92 19.12 8.32
C LYS A 180 2.79 19.73 7.51
N VAL A 181 1.56 19.22 7.69
CA VAL A 181 0.37 19.74 7.01
C VAL A 181 0.17 21.21 7.37
N GLN A 182 0.21 21.57 8.66
CA GLN A 182 0.04 22.97 9.08
C GLN A 182 1.14 23.91 8.55
N GLY A 183 2.37 23.41 8.45
CA GLY A 183 3.47 24.14 7.82
C GLY A 183 3.19 24.46 6.34
N TYR A 184 2.68 23.49 5.58
CA TYR A 184 2.32 23.69 4.17
C TYR A 184 1.10 24.59 3.98
N VAL A 185 0.07 24.46 4.81
CA VAL A 185 -1.11 25.36 4.80
C VAL A 185 -0.67 26.80 4.99
N SER A 186 0.19 27.06 5.99
CA SER A 186 0.71 28.40 6.27
C SER A 186 1.46 28.99 5.08
N HIS A 187 2.25 28.17 4.39
CA HIS A 187 2.98 28.55 3.18
C HIS A 187 2.04 28.87 2.00
N LEU A 188 1.00 28.06 1.78
CA LEU A 188 0.00 28.31 0.73
C LEU A 188 -0.77 29.63 0.97
N VAL A 189 -1.18 29.89 2.22
CA VAL A 189 -1.84 31.14 2.60
C VAL A 189 -0.93 32.34 2.35
N TYR A 190 0.36 32.25 2.68
CA TYR A 190 1.33 33.31 2.41
C TYR A 190 1.44 33.63 0.92
N LEU A 191 1.62 32.61 0.07
CA LEU A 191 1.72 32.79 -1.38
C LEU A 191 0.48 33.44 -1.99
N SER A 192 -0.72 33.06 -1.54
CA SER A 192 -1.98 33.65 -2.04
C SER A 192 -2.08 35.16 -1.73
N LYS A 193 -1.58 35.60 -0.57
CA LYS A 193 -1.56 37.02 -0.18
C LYS A 193 -0.52 37.82 -0.97
N SER A 194 0.63 37.23 -1.28
CA SER A 194 1.66 37.89 -2.09
C SER A 194 1.22 38.12 -3.54
N ILE A 195 0.47 37.18 -4.12
CA ILE A 195 -0.07 37.31 -5.48
C ILE A 195 -1.17 38.40 -5.55
N ASN A 196 -2.04 38.48 -4.55
CA ASN A 196 -3.15 39.47 -4.54
C ASN A 196 -2.71 40.92 -4.22
N ASN A 197 -1.46 41.12 -3.77
CA ASN A 197 -0.90 42.43 -3.45
C ASN A 197 0.09 42.95 -4.52
N SER A 198 0.21 42.27 -5.66
CA SER A 198 1.04 42.64 -6.83
C SER A 198 0.15 43.01 -8.01
#